data_AF-A0A5C5ZLR5-F1
#
_entry.id   AF-A0A5C5ZLR5-F1
#
_cell.length_a   1.000
_cell.length_b   1.000
_cell.length_c   1.000
_cell.angle_alpha   90.00
_cell.angle_beta   90.00
_cell.angle_gamma   90.00
#
_symmetry.space_group_name_H-M   'P 1'
#
loop_
_entity.id
_entity.type
_entity.pdbx_description
1 polymer ?
#
loop_
_entity_poly.entity_id
_entity_poly.type
_entity_poly.pdbx_seq_one_letter_code
_entity_poly.pdbx_strand_id
1 'polypeptide(L)'
;MNRRIVITEPAKWDIHSNRSWWSVCRSKEQADRWYTGILNEIYSLAEMPERFSFASEHALRIAGVRQMLYGLGGATHRVLYCVEDDAVVIYRVLSARQDSISAEDLE
;
A
#
# COMPACT_ATOMS: atom_id res chain seq x y z
N MET A 1 -0.10 -3.78 21.59
CA MET A 1 0.82 -2.62 21.39
C MET A 1 0.53 -2.08 20.01
N ASN A 2 0.29 -0.78 19.86
CA ASN A 2 -0.01 -0.18 18.56
C ASN A 2 1.31 0.33 17.95
N ARG A 3 1.60 -0.04 16.70
CA ARG A 3 2.78 0.43 15.98
C ARG A 3 2.50 1.75 15.27
N ARG A 4 3.52 2.59 15.14
CA ARG A 4 3.42 3.84 14.38
C ARG A 4 3.38 3.54 12.89
N ILE A 5 2.52 4.23 12.14
CA ILE A 5 2.52 4.15 10.67
C ILE A 5 3.45 5.21 10.11
N VAL A 6 4.37 4.80 9.22
CA VAL A 6 5.25 5.69 8.46
C VAL A 6 4.93 5.52 6.99
N ILE A 7 4.41 6.57 6.37
CA ILE A 7 4.17 6.58 4.92
C ILE A 7 5.34 7.34 4.28
N THR A 8 6.14 6.63 3.51
CA THR A 8 7.28 7.20 2.77
C THR A 8 6.79 8.18 1.70
N GLU A 9 7.69 9.05 1.23
CA GLU A 9 7.33 10.02 0.18
C GLU A 9 6.90 9.35 -1.14
N PRO A 10 7.57 8.29 -1.62
CA PRO A 10 7.10 7.51 -2.77
C PRO A 10 5.68 6.96 -2.57
N ALA A 11 5.38 6.39 -1.40
CA ALA A 11 4.04 5.88 -1.09
C ALA A 11 2.97 6.99 -1.10
N LYS A 12 3.28 8.19 -0.59
CA LYS A 12 2.34 9.33 -0.67
C LYS A 12 2.08 9.72 -2.12
N TRP A 13 3.14 9.83 -2.91
CA TRP A 13 3.06 10.14 -4.34
C TRP A 13 2.20 9.13 -5.10
N ASP A 14 2.41 7.85 -4.82
CA ASP A 14 1.62 6.75 -5.37
C ASP A 14 0.12 6.91 -5.02
N ILE A 15 -0.21 7.13 -3.74
CA ILE A 15 -1.59 7.33 -3.28
C ILE A 15 -2.24 8.51 -3.99
N HIS A 16 -1.55 9.66 -4.07
CA HIS A 16 -2.07 10.87 -4.71
C HIS A 16 -2.25 10.67 -6.22
N SER A 17 -1.30 10.03 -6.89
CA SER A 17 -1.35 9.74 -8.34
C SER A 17 -2.49 8.80 -8.67
N ASN A 18 -2.66 7.72 -7.90
CA ASN A 18 -3.76 6.77 -8.07
C ASN A 18 -5.13 7.42 -7.88
N ARG A 19 -5.29 8.25 -6.83
CA ARG A 19 -6.52 9.02 -6.61
C ARG A 19 -6.81 9.97 -7.77
N SER A 20 -5.80 10.72 -8.23
CA SER A 20 -5.93 11.66 -9.34
C SER A 20 -6.40 10.95 -10.61
N TRP A 21 -5.75 9.83 -10.95
CA TRP A 21 -6.13 9.02 -12.12
C TRP A 21 -7.56 8.48 -12.01
N TRP A 22 -7.98 7.99 -10.84
CA TRP A 22 -9.37 7.56 -10.61
C TRP A 22 -10.38 8.71 -10.73
N SER A 23 -10.02 9.90 -10.27
CA SER A 23 -10.90 11.06 -10.33
C SER A 23 -11.16 11.50 -11.77
N VAL A 24 -10.17 11.36 -12.66
CA VAL A 24 -10.28 11.73 -14.08
C VAL A 24 -10.93 10.62 -14.91
N CYS A 25 -10.54 9.36 -14.69
CA CYS A 25 -10.94 8.24 -15.55
C CYS A 25 -12.20 7.49 -15.09
N ARG A 26 -12.68 7.70 -13.86
CA ARG A 26 -13.87 7.02 -13.32
C ARG A 26 -14.91 7.98 -12.77
N SER A 27 -14.70 8.45 -11.53
CA SER A 27 -15.58 9.37 -10.83
C SER A 27 -14.85 9.89 -9.61
N LYS A 28 -15.07 11.17 -9.29
CA LYS A 28 -14.50 11.81 -8.11
C LYS A 28 -14.95 11.10 -6.83
N GLU A 29 -16.21 10.71 -6.74
CA GLU A 29 -16.78 10.01 -5.59
C GLU A 29 -16.13 8.64 -5.38
N GLN A 30 -15.81 7.92 -6.46
CA GLN A 30 -15.06 6.66 -6.35
C GLN A 30 -13.61 6.89 -5.94
N ALA A 31 -12.96 7.93 -6.46
CA ALA A 31 -11.60 8.28 -6.07
C ALA A 31 -11.50 8.64 -4.59
N ASP A 32 -12.46 9.42 -4.07
CA ASP A 32 -12.51 9.83 -2.67
C ASP A 32 -12.82 8.65 -1.74
N ARG A 33 -13.76 7.77 -2.13
CA ARG A 33 -14.02 6.53 -1.37
C ARG A 33 -12.80 5.62 -1.32
N TRP A 34 -12.10 5.45 -2.44
CA TRP A 34 -10.89 4.65 -2.49
C TRP A 34 -9.78 5.25 -1.62
N TYR A 35 -9.57 6.56 -1.69
CA TYR A 35 -8.54 7.27 -0.91
C TYR A 35 -8.76 7.14 0.60
N THR A 36 -9.99 7.40 1.07
CA THR A 36 -10.32 7.24 2.48
C THR A 36 -10.17 5.79 2.92
N GLY A 37 -10.65 4.86 2.09
CA GLY A 37 -10.63 3.44 2.43
C GLY A 37 -9.21 2.84 2.47
N ILE A 38 -8.34 3.19 1.53
CA ILE A 38 -6.95 2.69 1.53
C ILE A 38 -6.16 3.26 2.70
N LEU A 39 -6.38 4.53 3.07
CA LEU A 39 -5.75 5.13 4.24
C LEU A 39 -6.23 4.45 5.53
N ASN A 40 -7.53 4.20 5.67
CA ASN A 40 -8.06 3.49 6.84
C ASN A 40 -7.46 2.09 6.98
N GLU A 41 -7.30 1.36 5.87
CA GLU A 41 -6.69 0.02 5.88
C GLU A 41 -5.18 0.08 6.19
N ILE A 42 -4.48 1.11 5.70
CA ILE A 42 -3.08 1.37 6.09
C ILE A 42 -2.98 1.65 7.59
N TYR A 43 -3.87 2.49 8.14
CA TYR A 43 -3.85 2.81 9.57
C TYR A 43 -4.20 1.61 10.46
N SER A 44 -5.04 0.68 9.99
CA SER A 44 -5.33 -0.56 10.72
C SER A 44 -4.16 -1.55 10.75
N LEU A 45 -3.09 -1.32 9.98
CA LEU A 45 -1.83 -2.07 10.13
C LEU A 45 -1.15 -1.80 11.48
N ALA A 46 -1.48 -0.71 12.18
CA ALA A 46 -0.90 -0.41 13.48
C ALA A 46 -1.17 -1.52 14.53
N GLU A 47 -2.34 -2.18 14.44
CA GLU A 47 -2.79 -3.18 15.41
C GLU A 47 -2.32 -4.60 15.06
N MET A 48 -2.47 -5.01 13.80
CA MET A 48 -2.14 -6.35 13.32
C MET A 48 -1.48 -6.31 11.94
N PRO A 49 -0.22 -5.83 11.84
CA PRO A 49 0.46 -5.72 10.55
C PRO A 49 0.91 -7.08 10.00
N GLU A 50 0.98 -8.14 10.81
CA GLU A 50 1.40 -9.46 10.34
C GLU A 50 0.26 -10.25 9.65
N ARG A 51 -0.96 -9.70 9.63
CA ARG A 51 -2.16 -10.38 9.08
C ARG A 51 -2.11 -10.62 7.57
N PHE A 52 -1.31 -9.83 6.84
CA PHE A 52 -1.16 -9.99 5.40
C PHE A 52 0.09 -10.78 5.04
N SER A 53 0.03 -11.46 3.89
CA SER A 53 1.10 -12.29 3.39
C SER A 53 2.33 -11.49 2.96
N PHE A 54 3.46 -12.16 2.86
CA PHE A 54 4.64 -11.59 2.22
C PHE A 54 4.38 -11.27 0.75
N ALA A 55 5.15 -10.33 0.21
CA ALA A 55 5.16 -10.02 -1.22
C ALA A 55 5.44 -11.28 -2.05
N SER A 56 4.85 -11.35 -3.24
CA SER A 56 5.03 -12.46 -4.18
C SER A 56 6.46 -12.58 -4.71
N GLU A 57 7.12 -11.44 -4.86
CA GLU A 57 8.46 -11.30 -5.41
C GLU A 57 9.48 -11.86 -4.42
N HIS A 58 10.34 -12.76 -4.90
CA HIS A 58 11.30 -13.48 -4.07
C HIS A 58 12.23 -12.54 -3.30
N ALA A 59 12.76 -11.50 -3.96
CA ALA A 59 13.64 -10.51 -3.35
C ALA A 59 12.94 -9.73 -2.22
N LEU A 60 11.73 -9.24 -2.48
CA LEU A 60 10.92 -8.52 -1.50
C LEU A 60 10.57 -9.40 -0.30
N ARG A 61 10.22 -10.68 -0.54
CA ARG A 61 9.94 -11.65 0.52
C ARG A 61 11.15 -11.91 1.40
N ILE A 62 12.35 -12.03 0.82
CA ILE A 62 13.61 -12.17 1.60
C ILE A 62 13.85 -10.93 2.46
N ALA A 63 13.56 -9.75 1.93
CA ALA A 63 13.64 -8.48 2.66
C ALA A 63 12.52 -8.29 3.72
N GLY A 64 11.64 -9.28 3.92
CA GLY A 64 10.57 -9.21 4.91
C GLY A 64 9.38 -8.33 4.50
N VAL A 65 9.32 -7.91 3.22
CA VAL A 65 8.25 -7.06 2.70
C VAL A 65 6.94 -7.84 2.61
N ARG A 66 5.90 -7.25 3.18
CA ARG A 66 4.51 -7.72 3.15
C ARG A 66 3.70 -6.96 2.12
N GLN A 67 2.63 -7.60 1.67
CA GLN A 67 1.71 -7.01 0.71
C GLN A 67 0.28 -7.04 1.22
N MET A 68 -0.40 -5.90 1.15
CA MET A 68 -1.83 -5.76 1.39
C MET A 68 -2.52 -5.41 0.08
N LEU A 69 -3.56 -6.17 -0.27
CA LEU A 69 -4.38 -5.92 -1.46
C LEU A 69 -5.62 -5.11 -1.09
N TYR A 70 -5.90 -4.05 -1.84
CA TYR A 70 -7.03 -3.16 -1.56
C TYR A 70 -7.79 -2.71 -2.82
N GLY A 71 -9.10 -2.51 -2.67
CA GLY A 71 -9.95 -1.80 -3.65
C GLY A 71 -11.43 -1.88 -3.31
N LEU A 72 -12.26 -1.05 -3.95
CA LEU A 72 -13.67 -0.83 -3.56
C LEU A 72 -14.63 -2.01 -3.83
N GLY A 73 -14.26 -2.94 -4.72
CA GLY A 73 -15.05 -4.15 -5.00
C GLY A 73 -14.18 -5.37 -5.34
N GLY A 74 -12.87 -5.21 -5.26
CA GLY A 74 -11.84 -6.18 -5.62
C GLY A 74 -10.47 -5.54 -5.51
N ALA A 75 -9.42 -6.36 -5.38
CA ALA A 75 -8.05 -5.89 -5.28
C ALA A 75 -7.63 -5.16 -6.56
N THR A 76 -7.49 -3.84 -6.49
CA THR A 76 -7.04 -2.99 -7.62
C THR A 76 -5.69 -2.35 -7.35
N HIS A 77 -5.24 -2.36 -6.10
CA HIS A 77 -3.98 -1.81 -5.66
C HIS A 77 -3.31 -2.73 -4.66
N ARG A 78 -1.99 -2.64 -4.59
CA ARG A 78 -1.15 -3.35 -3.64
C ARG A 78 -0.33 -2.35 -2.84
N VAL A 79 -0.42 -2.44 -1.52
CA VAL A 79 0.41 -1.70 -0.57
C VAL A 79 1.56 -2.60 -0.14
N LEU A 80 2.80 -2.14 -0.35
CA LEU A 80 4.02 -2.83 0.07
C LEU A 80 4.56 -2.18 1.33
N TYR A 81 4.80 -2.99 2.37
CA TYR A 81 5.22 -2.50 3.67
C TYR A 81 6.11 -3.48 4.43
N CYS A 82 6.92 -2.97 5.35
CA CYS A 82 7.62 -3.79 6.34
C CYS A 82 7.12 -3.51 7.75
N VAL A 83 7.31 -4.50 8.62
CA VAL A 83 7.11 -4.36 10.07
C VAL A 83 8.48 -4.25 10.71
N GLU A 84 8.77 -3.09 11.25
CA GLU A 84 9.94 -2.82 12.09
C GLU A 84 9.52 -2.86 13.56
N ASP A 85 10.48 -2.69 14.48
CA ASP A 85 10.25 -2.90 15.92
C ASP A 85 9.05 -2.07 16.46
N ASP A 86 9.03 -0.77 16.19
CA ASP A 86 7.98 0.15 16.67
C ASP A 86 7.08 0.69 15.54
N ALA A 87 7.35 0.33 14.28
CA ALA A 87 6.76 0.98 13.13
C ALA A 87 6.31 0.01 12.02
N VAL A 88 5.32 0.45 11.26
CA VAL A 88 4.96 -0.13 9.97
C VAL A 88 5.32 0.90 8.90
N VAL A 89 6.28 0.55 8.05
CA VAL A 89 6.78 1.45 7.00
C VAL A 89 6.13 1.08 5.68
N ILE A 90 5.36 2.00 5.11
CA ILE A 90 4.71 1.87 3.81
C ILE A 90 5.66 2.39 2.74
N TYR A 91 6.17 1.50 1.90
CA TYR A 91 7.13 1.85 0.85
C TYR A 91 6.44 2.32 -0.43
N ARG A 92 5.46 1.55 -0.93
CA ARG A 92 4.81 1.80 -2.23
C ARG A 92 3.33 1.45 -2.20
N VAL A 93 2.53 2.12 -3.04
CA VAL A 93 1.10 1.86 -3.24
C VAL A 93 0.81 1.72 -4.74
N LEU A 94 0.99 0.53 -5.27
CA LEU A 94 0.98 0.30 -6.71
C LEU A 94 -0.41 -0.08 -7.20
N SER A 95 -0.76 0.31 -8.42
CA SER A 95 -1.92 -0.30 -9.08
C SER A 95 -1.60 -1.76 -9.38
N ALA A 96 -2.56 -2.67 -9.17
CA ALA A 96 -2.41 -4.10 -9.49
C ALA A 96 -2.19 -4.37 -10.99
N ARG A 97 -2.33 -3.34 -11.85
CA ARG A 97 -2.00 -3.37 -13.28
C ARG A 97 -0.54 -3.03 -13.59
N GLN A 98 0.21 -2.48 -12.63
CA GLN A 98 1.66 -2.31 -12.72
C GLN A 98 2.29 -3.60 -12.19
N ASP A 99 2.45 -4.56 -13.10
CA ASP A 99 3.00 -5.88 -12.86
C ASP A 99 4.52 -5.79 -12.62
N SER A 100 4.95 -6.36 -11.50
CA SER A 100 6.33 -6.47 -10.98
C SER A 100 7.06 -5.17 -10.63
N ILE A 101 7.50 -5.09 -9.38
CA ILE A 101 8.42 -4.07 -8.88
C ILE A 101 9.60 -4.76 -8.19
N SER A 102 10.80 -4.21 -8.36
CA SER A 102 12.03 -4.73 -7.76
C SER A 102 12.31 -4.09 -6.39
N ALA A 103 13.31 -4.58 -5.65
CA ALA A 103 13.63 -4.02 -4.33
C ALA A 103 14.21 -2.60 -4.45
N GLU A 104 14.89 -2.34 -5.55
CA GLU A 104 15.52 -1.08 -5.91
C GLU A 104 14.50 0.05 -6.12
N ASP A 105 13.25 -0.30 -6.45
CA ASP A 105 12.19 0.69 -6.62
C ASP A 105 11.49 1.06 -5.28
N LEU A 106 11.94 0.50 -4.15
CA LEU A 106 11.44 0.85 -2.81
C LEU A 106 12.20 2.04 -2.18
N GLU A 107 13.31 2.46 -2.77
CA GLU A 107 14.09 3.66 -2.39
C GLU A 107 13.45 4.96 -2.89
#